data_AF-A0A2U1EWI9-F1
#
_entry.id   AF-A0A2U1EWI9-F1
#
_cell.length_a   1.000
_cell.length_b   1.000
_cell.length_c   1.000
_cell.angle_alpha   90.00
_cell.angle_beta   90.00
_cell.angle_gamma   90.00
#
_symmetry.space_group_name_H-M   'P 1'
#
loop_
_entity.id
_entity.type
_entity.pdbx_description
1 polymer ?
#
loop_
_entity_poly.entity_id
_entity_poly.type
_entity_poly.pdbx_seq_one_letter_code
_entity_poly.pdbx_strand_id
1 'polypeptide(L)'
;MRKISSFFSAALVLAFFGFGQKAVAQGMTFPYTEGFEGSIPDTWAIQDADGDTWSWLHSATGTYQTAHTGTGMAASFSWSGGHSLNPDNWLISPDITGATKMRYFVSVNDLYPNEHYAVMVRVAGQEEFTVLFSETLSKGRAQSEWYERSVDLPAGAMQIAFRHYNCSGQNYLRLDDVEFTNGSGPVNLNPVQNLSGTMDGNGRVVLTWDAPALAKAAAHDGSRYADCLAVLFDDVTFGGEHTGKAGYSYTVYRDGLEVAGSLTATTYIEENVTGSHEYCVEVQYAAGTSPQECVTLSPGSVESIFVPKPYTLTIVGNAIIVACQGEAMIYDMNGRRLAADREVVVYEAQTGIYAVMIVVDGKSYVEKVAVK
;
A
#
# COMPACT_ATOMS: atom_id res chain seq x y z
N MET A 1 14.29 41.35 -79.71
CA MET A 1 13.50 41.02 -78.52
C MET A 1 14.31 40.09 -77.63
N ARG A 2 14.72 40.54 -76.45
CA ARG A 2 15.56 39.81 -75.47
C ARG A 2 14.66 39.06 -74.47
N LYS A 3 14.97 37.81 -74.16
CA LYS A 3 14.65 37.11 -72.89
C LYS A 3 15.82 36.17 -72.61
N ILE A 4 16.84 36.57 -71.84
CA ILE A 4 16.93 36.63 -70.36
C ILE A 4 16.76 35.25 -69.71
N SER A 5 17.91 34.72 -69.29
CA SER A 5 18.17 33.63 -68.36
C SER A 5 17.61 33.89 -66.95
N SER A 6 17.23 32.83 -66.23
CA SER A 6 17.40 32.80 -64.78
C SER A 6 17.44 31.36 -64.27
N PHE A 7 18.61 30.98 -63.75
CA PHE A 7 18.78 29.88 -62.81
C PHE A 7 18.05 30.25 -61.51
N PHE A 8 17.19 29.38 -61.00
CA PHE A 8 16.78 29.44 -59.60
C PHE A 8 17.23 28.19 -58.87
N SER A 9 18.14 28.42 -57.93
CA SER A 9 18.64 27.50 -56.94
C SER A 9 17.50 27.09 -56.01
N ALA A 10 17.17 25.79 -55.95
CA ALA A 10 16.28 25.27 -54.94
C ALA A 10 17.09 25.07 -53.65
N ALA A 11 17.01 26.04 -52.74
CA ALA A 11 17.50 25.87 -51.38
C ALA A 11 16.66 24.80 -50.68
N LEU A 12 17.26 23.63 -50.45
CA LEU A 12 16.73 22.60 -49.58
C LEU A 12 16.79 23.12 -48.14
N VAL A 13 15.68 23.67 -47.66
CA VAL A 13 15.50 23.95 -46.24
C VAL A 13 15.31 22.61 -45.55
N LEU A 14 16.40 22.06 -44.97
CA LEU A 14 16.28 21.02 -43.96
C LEU A 14 15.61 21.67 -42.74
N ALA A 15 14.29 21.50 -42.64
CA ALA A 15 13.61 21.65 -41.36
C ALA A 15 14.17 20.56 -40.44
N PHE A 16 15.08 20.93 -39.54
CA PHE A 16 15.32 20.15 -38.33
C PHE A 16 14.01 20.14 -37.56
N PHE A 17 13.17 19.13 -37.79
CA PHE A 17 12.21 18.72 -36.79
C PHE A 17 13.06 18.27 -35.60
N GLY A 18 13.12 19.13 -34.59
CA GLY A 18 13.58 18.73 -33.27
C GLY A 18 12.78 17.50 -32.91
N PHE A 19 13.45 16.35 -32.86
CA PHE A 19 12.97 15.23 -32.07
C PHE A 19 12.92 15.75 -30.64
N GLY A 20 11.76 16.31 -30.27
CA GLY A 20 11.37 16.32 -28.88
C GLY A 20 11.54 14.89 -28.43
N GLN A 21 12.47 14.65 -27.51
CA GLN A 21 12.53 13.39 -26.80
C GLN A 21 11.12 13.19 -26.24
N LYS A 22 10.34 12.29 -26.86
CA LYS A 22 9.11 11.83 -26.24
C LYS A 22 9.56 11.31 -24.88
N ALA A 23 9.10 11.96 -23.83
CA ALA A 23 9.21 11.43 -22.50
C ALA A 23 8.78 9.96 -22.58
N VAL A 24 9.64 9.07 -22.08
CA VAL A 24 9.27 7.68 -21.88
C VAL A 24 8.00 7.72 -21.05
N ALA A 25 6.91 7.14 -21.55
CA ALA A 25 5.66 7.06 -20.81
C ALA A 25 6.00 6.50 -19.42
N GLN A 26 5.65 7.23 -18.36
CA GLN A 26 5.68 6.66 -17.03
C GLN A 26 4.81 5.40 -17.10
N GLY A 27 5.42 4.24 -16.82
CA GLY A 27 4.69 2.98 -16.82
C GLY A 27 3.53 3.06 -15.84
N MET A 28 2.43 2.38 -16.16
CA MET A 28 1.29 2.26 -15.24
C MET A 28 1.77 1.71 -13.90
N THR A 29 1.38 2.37 -12.80
CA THR A 29 1.62 1.89 -11.44
C THR A 29 0.52 0.93 -11.02
N PHE A 30 0.89 -0.20 -10.41
CA PHE A 30 -0.06 -1.18 -9.89
C PHE A 30 -0.17 -1.11 -8.35
N PRO A 31 -1.37 -1.32 -7.76
CA PRO A 31 -2.65 -1.50 -8.45
C PRO A 31 -3.07 -0.22 -9.19
N TYR A 32 -3.61 -0.40 -10.40
CA TYR A 32 -4.33 0.66 -11.10
C TYR A 32 -5.81 0.41 -10.88
N THR A 33 -6.55 1.42 -10.44
CA THR A 33 -7.99 1.34 -10.20
C THR A 33 -8.71 2.44 -10.98
N GLU A 34 -9.80 2.07 -11.64
CA GLU A 34 -10.69 2.98 -12.34
C GLU A 34 -12.14 2.77 -11.88
N GLY A 35 -12.66 3.76 -11.15
CA GLY A 35 -14.06 3.80 -10.68
C GLY A 35 -14.95 4.78 -11.44
N PHE A 36 -14.44 5.45 -12.49
CA PHE A 36 -15.22 6.31 -13.38
C PHE A 36 -16.03 7.44 -12.70
N GLU A 37 -15.60 7.95 -11.54
CA GLU A 37 -16.38 8.87 -10.69
C GLU A 37 -16.86 10.17 -11.36
N GLY A 38 -16.15 10.64 -12.38
CA GLY A 38 -16.49 11.89 -13.08
C GLY A 38 -16.65 11.73 -14.59
N SER A 39 -15.89 10.83 -15.20
CA SER A 39 -15.89 10.56 -16.64
C SER A 39 -15.19 9.24 -16.93
N ILE A 40 -15.33 8.75 -18.16
CA ILE A 40 -14.35 7.81 -18.72
C ILE A 40 -13.08 8.63 -19.00
N PRO A 41 -11.91 8.33 -18.40
CA PRO A 41 -10.71 9.13 -18.62
C PRO A 41 -10.18 9.01 -20.05
N ASP A 42 -9.50 10.05 -20.55
CA ASP A 42 -8.89 10.07 -21.89
C ASP A 42 -7.80 9.00 -22.09
N THR A 43 -7.33 8.38 -21.00
CA THR A 43 -6.40 7.23 -21.06
C THR A 43 -7.10 5.94 -21.52
N TRP A 44 -8.43 5.89 -21.43
CA TRP A 44 -9.26 4.84 -21.98
C TRP A 44 -9.77 5.27 -23.36
N ALA A 45 -9.71 4.35 -24.34
CA ALA A 45 -10.25 4.60 -25.66
C ALA A 45 -11.65 4.00 -25.80
N ILE A 46 -12.54 4.75 -26.45
CA ILE A 46 -13.89 4.29 -26.79
C ILE A 46 -13.96 4.12 -28.30
N GLN A 47 -14.47 2.98 -28.75
CA GLN A 47 -14.71 2.70 -30.16
C GLN A 47 -16.14 2.18 -30.36
N ASP A 48 -16.90 2.93 -31.14
CA ASP A 48 -18.19 2.56 -31.71
C ASP A 48 -17.93 1.83 -33.04
N ALA A 49 -18.04 0.51 -33.06
CA ALA A 49 -17.75 -0.30 -34.24
C ALA A 49 -18.98 -0.57 -35.12
N ASP A 50 -20.19 -0.47 -34.56
CA ASP A 50 -21.45 -0.56 -35.31
C ASP A 50 -21.86 0.77 -35.96
N GLY A 51 -21.28 1.89 -35.52
CA GLY A 51 -21.36 3.20 -36.15
C GLY A 51 -22.67 3.93 -35.91
N ASP A 52 -23.41 3.56 -34.86
CA ASP A 52 -24.72 4.11 -34.53
C ASP A 52 -24.66 5.32 -33.58
N THR A 53 -23.44 5.73 -33.20
CA THR A 53 -23.07 6.81 -32.26
C THR A 53 -23.38 6.54 -30.79
N TRP A 54 -24.01 5.41 -30.46
CA TRP A 54 -24.21 4.96 -29.08
C TRP A 54 -23.07 4.07 -28.67
N SER A 55 -22.20 4.56 -27.80
CA SER A 55 -21.09 3.77 -27.27
C SER A 55 -21.01 3.77 -25.75
N TRP A 56 -19.89 3.27 -25.23
CA TRP A 56 -19.58 3.41 -23.82
C TRP A 56 -19.59 4.87 -23.41
N LEU A 57 -20.28 5.17 -22.32
CA LEU A 57 -20.41 6.51 -21.78
C LEU A 57 -20.32 6.50 -20.25
N HIS A 58 -19.93 7.62 -19.68
CA HIS A 58 -20.01 7.83 -18.24
C HIS A 58 -21.48 8.01 -17.82
N SER A 59 -21.87 7.26 -16.79
CA SER A 59 -23.19 7.33 -16.16
C SER A 59 -23.01 7.58 -14.67
N ALA A 60 -23.79 8.50 -14.11
CA ALA A 60 -23.76 8.80 -12.68
C ALA A 60 -24.88 8.09 -11.92
N THR A 61 -24.70 7.93 -10.61
CA THR A 61 -25.74 7.49 -9.68
C THR A 61 -26.95 8.44 -9.73
N GLY A 62 -28.14 7.87 -9.70
CA GLY A 62 -29.41 8.59 -9.75
C GLY A 62 -30.55 7.79 -9.12
N THR A 63 -31.79 8.16 -9.40
CA THR A 63 -32.98 7.56 -8.76
C THR A 63 -33.16 6.07 -9.09
N TYR A 64 -32.70 5.60 -10.25
CA TYR A 64 -32.94 4.24 -10.75
C TYR A 64 -31.65 3.45 -11.03
N GLN A 65 -30.51 4.01 -10.67
CA GLN A 65 -29.19 3.44 -10.97
C GLN A 65 -28.20 3.88 -9.90
N THR A 66 -27.38 2.95 -9.45
CA THR A 66 -26.36 3.18 -8.44
C THR A 66 -25.06 2.56 -8.95
N ALA A 67 -23.97 3.32 -8.85
CA ALA A 67 -22.60 2.83 -9.03
C ALA A 67 -22.30 1.69 -8.05
N HIS A 68 -21.24 0.92 -8.30
CA HIS A 68 -20.81 -0.13 -7.36
C HIS A 68 -20.21 0.51 -6.11
N THR A 69 -19.25 1.41 -6.32
CA THR A 69 -18.77 2.35 -5.30
C THR A 69 -18.87 3.77 -5.82
N GLY A 70 -18.79 4.75 -4.92
CA GLY A 70 -18.87 6.17 -5.29
C GLY A 70 -20.12 6.57 -6.07
N THR A 71 -19.92 7.32 -7.16
CA THR A 71 -20.96 8.12 -7.84
C THR A 71 -20.98 7.96 -9.35
N GLY A 72 -19.96 7.38 -9.97
CA GLY A 72 -19.84 7.21 -11.42
C GLY A 72 -19.68 5.75 -11.83
N MET A 73 -19.94 5.45 -13.09
CA MET A 73 -19.74 4.13 -13.71
C MET A 73 -19.66 4.28 -15.24
N ALA A 74 -19.13 3.28 -15.94
CA ALA A 74 -19.25 3.20 -17.40
C ALA A 74 -20.49 2.39 -17.81
N ALA A 75 -21.16 2.78 -18.88
CA ALA A 75 -22.36 2.09 -19.38
C ALA A 75 -22.40 2.00 -20.90
N SER A 76 -22.93 0.91 -21.43
CA SER A 76 -23.28 0.73 -22.85
C SER A 76 -24.69 0.13 -22.96
N PHE A 77 -25.42 0.47 -24.01
CA PHE A 77 -26.86 0.20 -24.11
C PHE A 77 -27.19 -0.69 -25.30
N SER A 78 -28.08 -1.67 -25.10
CA SER A 78 -28.75 -2.41 -26.18
C SER A 78 -30.19 -1.93 -26.41
N TRP A 79 -30.67 -1.03 -25.55
CA TRP A 79 -31.91 -0.29 -25.71
C TRP A 79 -31.78 1.12 -25.13
N SER A 80 -32.06 2.14 -25.93
CA SER A 80 -32.06 3.54 -25.49
C SER A 80 -32.91 4.39 -26.42
N GLY A 81 -33.31 5.59 -25.97
CA GLY A 81 -34.06 6.53 -26.82
C GLY A 81 -35.37 5.96 -27.41
N GLY A 82 -35.99 4.99 -26.73
CA GLY A 82 -37.24 4.36 -27.17
C GLY A 82 -37.10 3.29 -28.26
N HIS A 83 -35.90 2.85 -28.60
CA HIS A 83 -35.66 1.82 -29.62
C HIS A 83 -34.53 0.86 -29.23
N SER A 84 -34.47 -0.29 -29.93
CA SER A 84 -33.39 -1.27 -29.74
C SER A 84 -32.14 -0.85 -30.51
N LEU A 85 -30.98 -1.09 -29.91
CA LEU A 85 -29.65 -0.89 -30.49
C LEU A 85 -29.01 -2.27 -30.76
N ASN A 86 -27.94 -2.30 -31.56
CA ASN A 86 -27.18 -3.53 -31.86
C ASN A 86 -25.69 -3.29 -31.57
N PRO A 87 -25.33 -3.08 -30.28
CA PRO A 87 -24.03 -2.56 -29.92
C PRO A 87 -22.90 -3.42 -30.49
N ASP A 88 -21.84 -2.76 -30.94
CA ASP A 88 -20.50 -3.31 -31.10
C ASP A 88 -19.52 -2.30 -30.49
N ASN A 89 -19.62 -2.18 -29.18
CA ASN A 89 -19.06 -1.08 -28.42
C ASN A 89 -17.86 -1.51 -27.59
N TRP A 90 -16.74 -0.82 -27.77
CA TRP A 90 -15.46 -1.16 -27.15
C TRP A 90 -15.01 -0.07 -26.18
N LEU A 91 -14.72 -0.49 -24.95
CA LEU A 91 -14.03 0.33 -23.95
C LEU A 91 -12.66 -0.29 -23.69
N ILE A 92 -11.61 0.40 -24.12
CA ILE A 92 -10.23 -0.11 -24.21
C ILE A 92 -9.39 0.57 -23.14
N SER A 93 -8.71 -0.22 -22.32
CA SER A 93 -7.83 0.28 -21.26
C SER A 93 -6.62 1.03 -21.81
N PRO A 94 -5.96 1.88 -21.00
CA PRO A 94 -4.57 2.27 -21.22
C PRO A 94 -3.63 1.05 -21.27
N ASP A 95 -2.34 1.30 -21.50
CA ASP A 95 -1.28 0.28 -21.42
C ASP A 95 -1.18 -0.28 -19.99
N ILE A 96 -1.45 -1.57 -19.84
CA ILE A 96 -1.40 -2.33 -18.59
C ILE A 96 -0.21 -3.30 -18.54
N THR A 97 0.82 -3.07 -19.35
CA THR A 97 2.00 -3.94 -19.40
C THR A 97 2.55 -4.20 -17.99
N GLY A 98 2.58 -5.48 -17.62
CA GLY A 98 3.00 -5.93 -16.28
C GLY A 98 1.86 -6.40 -15.38
N ALA A 99 0.60 -6.10 -15.70
CA ALA A 99 -0.55 -6.65 -15.00
C ALA A 99 -0.65 -8.17 -15.21
N THR A 100 -0.98 -8.89 -14.16
CA THR A 100 -1.19 -10.35 -14.15
C THR A 100 -2.63 -10.73 -13.80
N LYS A 101 -3.41 -9.80 -13.25
CA LYS A 101 -4.81 -10.05 -12.87
C LYS A 101 -5.64 -8.79 -13.03
N MET A 102 -6.88 -8.97 -13.46
CA MET A 102 -7.91 -7.94 -13.49
C MET A 102 -9.06 -8.32 -12.58
N ARG A 103 -9.59 -7.35 -11.85
CA ARG A 103 -10.86 -7.43 -11.13
C ARG A 103 -11.77 -6.31 -11.62
N TYR A 104 -13.07 -6.54 -11.71
CA TYR A 104 -14.04 -5.50 -12.04
C TYR A 104 -15.46 -5.91 -11.62
N PHE A 105 -16.38 -4.95 -11.62
CA PHE A 105 -17.78 -5.17 -11.31
C PHE A 105 -18.66 -4.86 -12.52
N VAL A 106 -19.60 -5.75 -12.80
CA VAL A 106 -20.54 -5.63 -13.92
C VAL A 106 -21.98 -5.74 -13.45
N SER A 107 -22.88 -4.94 -14.03
CA SER A 107 -24.30 -4.96 -13.71
C SER A 107 -25.18 -4.88 -14.96
N VAL A 108 -26.37 -5.46 -14.87
CA VAL A 108 -27.41 -5.44 -15.91
C VAL A 108 -28.75 -5.07 -15.31
N ASN A 109 -29.74 -4.82 -16.17
CA ASN A 109 -31.12 -4.71 -15.76
C ASN A 109 -31.69 -6.11 -15.42
N ASP A 110 -32.39 -6.27 -14.30
CA ASP A 110 -32.92 -7.57 -13.87
C ASP A 110 -34.11 -8.08 -14.70
N LEU A 111 -34.92 -7.16 -15.23
CA LEU A 111 -36.05 -7.47 -16.11
C LEU A 111 -35.57 -7.83 -17.53
N TYR A 112 -34.44 -7.25 -17.95
CA TYR A 112 -33.82 -7.46 -19.25
C TYR A 112 -32.31 -7.75 -19.13
N PRO A 113 -31.93 -8.91 -18.57
CA PRO A 113 -30.55 -9.15 -18.14
C PRO A 113 -29.62 -9.68 -19.22
N ASN A 114 -30.14 -10.09 -20.38
CA ASN A 114 -29.38 -10.88 -21.36
C ASN A 114 -28.42 -10.04 -22.22
N GLU A 115 -27.70 -9.10 -21.60
CA GLU A 115 -26.61 -8.40 -22.25
C GLU A 115 -25.43 -9.34 -22.42
N HIS A 116 -24.88 -9.37 -23.64
CA HIS A 116 -23.72 -10.18 -23.96
C HIS A 116 -22.49 -9.29 -24.11
N TYR A 117 -21.40 -9.70 -23.46
CA TYR A 117 -20.15 -8.97 -23.55
C TYR A 117 -18.95 -9.90 -23.50
N ALA A 118 -17.83 -9.41 -24.02
CA ALA A 118 -16.53 -10.07 -23.91
C ALA A 118 -15.52 -9.16 -23.23
N VAL A 119 -14.63 -9.78 -22.47
CA VAL A 119 -13.34 -9.20 -22.12
C VAL A 119 -12.34 -9.72 -23.13
N MET A 120 -11.65 -8.80 -23.79
CA MET A 120 -10.67 -9.09 -24.82
C MET A 120 -9.29 -8.60 -24.40
N VAL A 121 -8.23 -9.26 -24.86
CA VAL A 121 -6.84 -8.89 -24.59
C VAL A 121 -6.08 -8.65 -25.87
N ARG A 122 -5.24 -7.61 -25.84
CA ARG A 122 -4.13 -7.44 -26.79
C ARG A 122 -2.84 -7.65 -26.03
N VAL A 123 -2.01 -8.58 -26.52
CA VAL A 123 -0.68 -8.85 -25.95
C VAL A 123 0.40 -8.14 -26.76
N ALA A 124 1.54 -7.85 -26.12
CA ALA A 124 2.68 -7.22 -26.76
C ALA A 124 3.12 -8.00 -28.01
N GLY A 125 3.27 -7.29 -29.13
CA GLY A 125 3.62 -7.87 -30.43
C GLY A 125 2.44 -8.43 -31.23
N GLN A 126 1.20 -8.36 -30.70
CA GLN A 126 -0.03 -8.62 -31.47
C GLN A 126 -0.77 -7.33 -31.78
N GLU A 127 -1.29 -7.21 -33.00
CA GLU A 127 -2.08 -6.06 -33.42
C GLU A 127 -3.57 -6.19 -33.01
N GLU A 128 -4.10 -7.42 -33.04
CA GLU A 128 -5.51 -7.71 -32.83
C GLU A 128 -5.83 -8.06 -31.36
N PHE A 129 -7.06 -7.76 -30.96
CA PHE A 129 -7.63 -8.24 -29.70
C PHE A 129 -8.16 -9.67 -29.85
N THR A 130 -7.91 -10.50 -28.85
CA THR A 130 -8.46 -11.86 -28.74
C THR A 130 -9.38 -11.97 -27.53
N VAL A 131 -10.40 -12.84 -27.58
CA VAL A 131 -11.34 -13.01 -26.46
C VAL A 131 -10.63 -13.75 -25.32
N LEU A 132 -10.57 -13.13 -24.12
CA LEU A 132 -10.20 -13.83 -22.89
C LEU A 132 -11.36 -14.66 -22.38
N PHE A 133 -12.53 -14.03 -22.28
CA PHE A 133 -13.79 -14.71 -22.03
C PHE A 133 -14.96 -13.84 -22.48
N SER A 134 -16.12 -14.46 -22.58
CA SER A 134 -17.38 -13.79 -22.88
C SER A 134 -18.50 -14.43 -22.07
N GLU A 135 -19.53 -13.65 -21.73
CA GLU A 135 -20.69 -14.17 -21.02
C GLU A 135 -21.96 -13.40 -21.38
N THR A 136 -23.10 -13.99 -21.01
CA THR A 136 -24.39 -13.31 -20.94
C THR A 136 -24.91 -13.43 -19.51
N LEU A 137 -25.21 -12.30 -18.87
CA LEU A 137 -25.74 -12.32 -17.52
C LEU A 137 -27.18 -12.89 -17.54
N SER A 138 -27.46 -13.88 -16.69
CA SER A 138 -28.73 -14.63 -16.71
C SER A 138 -29.79 -14.09 -15.74
N LYS A 139 -31.06 -14.39 -16.02
CA LYS A 139 -32.26 -14.08 -15.21
C LYS A 139 -32.19 -14.62 -13.77
N GLY A 140 -32.86 -13.94 -12.83
CA GLY A 140 -32.96 -14.32 -11.41
C GLY A 140 -32.14 -13.46 -10.44
N ARG A 141 -31.70 -12.30 -10.91
CA ARG A 141 -30.78 -11.37 -10.28
C ARG A 141 -31.54 -10.13 -9.79
N ALA A 142 -31.12 -9.50 -8.69
CA ALA A 142 -31.78 -8.27 -8.23
C ALA A 142 -31.41 -7.10 -9.14
N GLN A 143 -32.33 -6.14 -9.34
CA GLN A 143 -32.05 -4.94 -10.13
C GLN A 143 -30.81 -4.23 -9.59
N SER A 144 -29.89 -3.87 -10.49
CA SER A 144 -28.67 -3.12 -10.14
C SER A 144 -27.73 -3.83 -9.16
N GLU A 145 -27.87 -5.14 -9.00
CA GLU A 145 -26.84 -5.92 -8.32
C GLU A 145 -25.57 -5.93 -9.18
N TRP A 146 -24.43 -5.78 -8.51
CA TRP A 146 -23.11 -5.74 -9.11
C TRP A 146 -22.42 -7.10 -8.92
N TYR A 147 -21.84 -7.62 -9.98
CA TYR A 147 -21.16 -8.90 -9.97
C TYR A 147 -19.67 -8.72 -10.21
N GLU A 148 -18.89 -9.18 -9.23
CA GLU A 148 -17.45 -9.20 -9.38
C GLU A 148 -17.02 -10.23 -10.43
N ARG A 149 -16.02 -9.88 -11.22
CA ARG A 149 -15.22 -10.79 -12.03
C ARG A 149 -13.77 -10.64 -11.64
N SER A 150 -13.10 -11.78 -11.54
CA SER A 150 -11.66 -11.89 -11.29
C SER A 150 -11.07 -12.74 -12.39
N VAL A 151 -10.13 -12.19 -13.16
CA VAL A 151 -9.62 -12.77 -14.40
C VAL A 151 -8.11 -12.72 -14.38
N ASP A 152 -7.47 -13.88 -14.53
CA ASP A 152 -6.02 -13.96 -14.70
C ASP A 152 -5.65 -13.51 -16.12
N LEU A 153 -4.65 -12.64 -16.23
CA LEU A 153 -4.20 -12.10 -17.49
C LEU A 153 -3.06 -12.95 -18.07
N PRO A 154 -3.04 -13.18 -19.39
CA PRO A 154 -1.94 -13.90 -20.02
C PRO A 154 -0.65 -13.09 -19.96
N ALA A 155 0.48 -13.80 -19.99
CA ALA A 155 1.80 -13.17 -20.05
C ALA A 155 1.90 -12.23 -21.27
N GLY A 156 2.42 -11.02 -21.04
CA GLY A 156 2.54 -10.00 -22.08
C GLY A 156 1.24 -9.27 -22.42
N ALA A 157 0.17 -9.40 -21.61
CA ALA A 157 -1.00 -8.54 -21.71
C ALA A 157 -0.59 -7.05 -21.70
N MET A 158 -1.06 -6.30 -22.69
CA MET A 158 -0.74 -4.90 -22.92
C MET A 158 -1.98 -4.02 -22.81
N GLN A 159 -3.15 -4.48 -23.25
CA GLN A 159 -4.43 -3.81 -22.98
C GLN A 159 -5.59 -4.77 -22.97
N ILE A 160 -6.64 -4.37 -22.24
CA ILE A 160 -7.92 -5.06 -22.18
C ILE A 160 -8.98 -4.22 -22.87
N ALA A 161 -9.95 -4.86 -23.49
CA ALA A 161 -11.16 -4.22 -23.96
C ALA A 161 -12.40 -4.92 -23.40
N PHE A 162 -13.35 -4.11 -22.93
CA PHE A 162 -14.72 -4.56 -22.66
C PHE A 162 -15.54 -4.29 -23.91
N ARG A 163 -15.98 -5.37 -24.57
CA ARG A 163 -16.78 -5.29 -25.79
C ARG A 163 -18.22 -5.69 -25.47
N HIS A 164 -19.15 -4.76 -25.61
CA HIS A 164 -20.60 -5.02 -25.54
C HIS A 164 -21.11 -5.30 -26.94
N TYR A 165 -21.55 -6.53 -27.22
CA TYR A 165 -21.89 -6.98 -28.56
C TYR A 165 -22.79 -8.21 -28.59
N ASN A 166 -23.33 -8.54 -29.76
CA ASN A 166 -24.10 -9.77 -29.98
C ASN A 166 -25.32 -9.91 -29.04
N CYS A 167 -25.91 -8.78 -28.66
CA CYS A 167 -27.18 -8.65 -27.96
C CYS A 167 -27.96 -7.47 -28.56
N SER A 168 -29.27 -7.44 -28.31
CA SER A 168 -30.14 -6.32 -28.72
C SER A 168 -31.41 -6.30 -27.86
N GLY A 169 -31.97 -5.12 -27.64
CA GLY A 169 -33.29 -4.94 -27.05
C GLY A 169 -33.42 -5.43 -25.61
N GLN A 170 -32.32 -5.44 -24.85
CA GLN A 170 -32.34 -5.70 -23.42
C GLN A 170 -32.43 -4.37 -22.67
N ASN A 171 -31.33 -3.81 -22.18
CA ASN A 171 -31.29 -2.47 -21.61
C ASN A 171 -29.86 -1.89 -21.64
N TYR A 172 -29.09 -2.17 -20.59
CA TYR A 172 -27.73 -1.70 -20.41
C TYR A 172 -26.83 -2.78 -19.83
N LEU A 173 -25.55 -2.67 -20.19
CA LEU A 173 -24.41 -3.24 -19.47
C LEU A 173 -23.69 -2.10 -18.75
N ARG A 174 -23.45 -2.25 -17.44
CA ARG A 174 -22.67 -1.31 -16.63
C ARG A 174 -21.41 -1.94 -16.13
N LEU A 175 -20.34 -1.15 -16.06
CA LEU A 175 -19.01 -1.53 -15.61
C LEU A 175 -18.52 -0.51 -14.58
N ASP A 176 -17.91 -1.01 -13.51
CA ASP A 176 -17.35 -0.16 -12.45
C ASP A 176 -16.19 -0.86 -11.74
N ASP A 177 -15.39 -0.08 -11.01
CA ASP A 177 -14.27 -0.53 -10.17
C ASP A 177 -13.32 -1.51 -10.88
N VAL A 178 -12.82 -1.12 -12.06
CA VAL A 178 -11.84 -1.91 -12.80
C VAL A 178 -10.46 -1.76 -12.16
N GLU A 179 -9.89 -2.87 -11.73
CA GLU A 179 -8.60 -2.94 -11.07
C GLU A 179 -7.64 -3.86 -11.82
N PHE A 180 -6.45 -3.37 -12.13
CA PHE A 180 -5.33 -4.18 -12.63
C PHE A 180 -4.27 -4.33 -11.53
N THR A 181 -3.82 -5.56 -11.32
CA THR A 181 -2.73 -5.91 -10.37
C THR A 181 -1.71 -6.80 -11.06
N ASN A 182 -0.49 -6.87 -10.51
CA ASN A 182 0.59 -7.73 -10.99
C ASN A 182 1.00 -8.80 -9.96
N GLY A 183 0.09 -9.15 -9.04
CA GLY A 183 0.37 -10.08 -7.94
C GLY A 183 1.17 -9.45 -6.79
N SER A 184 1.69 -8.22 -6.94
CA SER A 184 1.86 -7.36 -5.78
C SER A 184 0.47 -6.81 -5.42
N GLY A 185 -0.02 -7.13 -4.22
CA GLY A 185 -1.18 -6.43 -3.67
C GLY A 185 -0.92 -4.92 -3.57
N PRO A 186 -1.81 -4.10 -2.97
CA PRO A 186 -1.44 -2.72 -2.64
C PRO A 186 -0.07 -2.75 -1.98
N VAL A 187 0.92 -2.12 -2.63
CA VAL A 187 2.29 -2.13 -2.11
C VAL A 187 2.19 -1.46 -0.77
N ASN A 188 2.39 -2.24 0.27
CA ASN A 188 2.38 -1.70 1.61
C ASN A 188 3.69 -0.95 1.80
N LEU A 189 3.72 0.31 1.35
CA LEU A 189 4.81 1.25 1.54
C LEU A 189 4.79 1.77 2.98
N ASN A 190 4.71 0.84 3.94
CA ASN A 190 4.63 1.18 5.34
C ASN A 190 5.91 1.91 5.75
N PRO A 191 5.80 2.99 6.54
CA PRO A 191 6.97 3.62 7.11
C PRO A 191 7.66 2.70 8.12
N VAL A 192 8.87 3.11 8.53
CA VAL A 192 9.52 2.52 9.70
C VAL A 192 8.60 2.61 10.93
N GLN A 193 8.79 1.73 11.90
CA GLN A 193 8.01 1.77 13.14
C GLN A 193 8.91 2.23 14.29
N ASN A 194 8.32 2.80 15.34
CA ASN A 194 9.02 3.13 16.59
C ASN A 194 10.33 3.94 16.39
N LEU A 195 10.34 4.88 15.42
CA LEU A 195 11.48 5.77 15.24
C LEU A 195 11.74 6.56 16.52
N SER A 196 12.97 6.49 16.99
CA SER A 196 13.45 7.20 18.16
C SER A 196 14.88 7.65 17.95
N GLY A 197 15.30 8.65 18.72
CA GLY A 197 16.66 9.15 18.64
C GLY A 197 17.13 9.81 19.92
N THR A 198 18.44 9.89 20.07
CA THR A 198 19.10 10.62 21.15
C THR A 198 20.20 11.50 20.57
N MET A 199 20.37 12.70 21.12
CA MET A 199 21.53 13.56 20.85
C MET A 199 22.24 13.84 22.17
N ASP A 200 23.51 13.44 22.30
CA ASP A 200 24.29 13.71 23.50
C ASP A 200 24.88 15.14 23.51
N GLY A 201 25.46 15.54 24.64
CA GLY A 201 26.06 16.87 24.81
C GLY A 201 27.30 17.14 23.94
N ASN A 202 27.84 16.13 23.27
CA ASN A 202 28.94 16.25 22.32
C ASN A 202 28.44 16.28 20.86
N GLY A 203 27.12 16.30 20.65
CA GLY A 203 26.52 16.33 19.32
C GLY A 203 26.49 14.96 18.64
N ARG A 204 26.64 13.86 19.39
CA ARG A 204 26.45 12.51 18.85
C ARG A 204 24.96 12.19 18.80
N VAL A 205 24.46 12.02 17.58
CA VAL A 205 23.10 11.56 17.29
C VAL A 205 23.10 10.06 17.06
N VAL A 206 22.17 9.36 17.70
CA VAL A 206 21.88 7.94 17.43
C VAL A 206 20.39 7.83 17.17
N LEU A 207 20.02 7.38 15.97
CA LEU A 207 18.64 7.04 15.60
C LEU A 207 18.47 5.53 15.58
N THR A 208 17.31 5.05 16.05
CA THR A 208 16.90 3.65 16.01
C THR A 208 15.44 3.54 15.58
N TRP A 209 15.13 2.54 14.78
CA TRP A 209 13.76 2.24 14.35
C TRP A 209 13.56 0.74 14.19
N ASP A 210 12.29 0.34 14.11
CA ASP A 210 11.88 -1.00 13.72
C ASP A 210 11.59 -1.05 12.22
N ALA A 211 11.77 -2.24 11.63
CA ALA A 211 11.39 -2.49 10.25
C ALA A 211 9.88 -2.22 10.02
N PRO A 212 9.47 -1.92 8.78
CA PRO A 212 8.06 -1.68 8.46
C PRO A 212 7.17 -2.84 8.84
N ALA A 213 5.98 -2.54 9.37
CA ALA A 213 5.02 -3.59 9.68
C ALA A 213 4.57 -4.31 8.39
N LEU A 214 4.70 -5.63 8.33
CA LEU A 214 4.11 -6.41 7.24
C LEU A 214 2.59 -6.34 7.35
N ALA A 215 1.89 -6.19 6.21
CA ALA A 215 0.44 -6.31 6.21
C ALA A 215 0.09 -7.72 6.73
N LYS A 216 -0.72 -7.81 7.79
CA LYS A 216 -1.37 -9.08 8.11
C LYS A 216 -2.27 -9.41 6.92
N ALA A 217 -2.01 -10.52 6.24
CA ALA A 217 -2.97 -11.09 5.30
C ALA A 217 -4.29 -11.22 6.06
N ALA A 218 -5.33 -10.54 5.60
CA ALA A 218 -6.66 -10.68 6.17
C ALA A 218 -7.00 -12.18 6.07
N ALA A 219 -7.16 -12.84 7.22
CA ALA A 219 -7.65 -14.21 7.24
C ALA A 219 -8.98 -14.21 6.51
N HIS A 220 -9.04 -14.92 5.38
CA HIS A 220 -10.26 -15.10 4.63
C HIS A 220 -11.24 -15.81 5.58
N ASP A 221 -12.37 -15.16 5.89
CA ASP A 221 -13.46 -15.79 6.64
C ASP A 221 -13.85 -17.09 5.92
N GLY A 222 -13.56 -18.23 6.57
CA GLY A 222 -13.68 -19.58 6.03
C GLY A 222 -15.12 -20.06 5.86
N SER A 223 -16.10 -19.17 5.77
CA SER A 223 -17.52 -19.50 5.79
C SER A 223 -18.13 -19.87 4.42
N ARG A 224 -17.37 -19.90 3.32
CA ARG A 224 -17.95 -20.07 1.95
C ARG A 224 -17.41 -21.20 1.07
N TYR A 225 -16.58 -22.11 1.58
CA TYR A 225 -16.11 -23.25 0.78
C TYR A 225 -16.51 -24.60 1.41
N ALA A 226 -17.81 -24.88 1.44
CA ALA A 226 -18.29 -26.25 1.54
C ALA A 226 -18.41 -26.81 0.11
N ASP A 227 -17.30 -27.27 -0.47
CA ASP A 227 -17.26 -28.35 -1.48
C ASP A 227 -15.89 -28.61 -2.16
N CYS A 228 -14.81 -27.96 -1.71
CA CYS A 228 -13.47 -28.41 -2.06
C CYS A 228 -12.80 -29.00 -0.83
N LEU A 229 -12.29 -30.23 -0.95
CA LEU A 229 -11.47 -30.89 0.07
C LEU A 229 -10.19 -30.06 0.29
N ALA A 230 -10.28 -29.03 1.13
CA ALA A 230 -9.15 -28.23 1.52
C ALA A 230 -8.34 -29.01 2.56
N VAL A 231 -7.08 -29.30 2.24
CA VAL A 231 -6.08 -29.61 3.26
C VAL A 231 -5.88 -28.31 4.03
N LEU A 232 -6.52 -28.19 5.19
CA LEU A 232 -6.31 -27.09 6.12
C LEU A 232 -4.93 -27.31 6.76
N PHE A 233 -3.95 -26.47 6.40
CA PHE A 233 -2.81 -26.24 7.27
C PHE A 233 -3.22 -25.15 8.26
N ASP A 234 -3.61 -25.56 9.45
CA ASP A 234 -3.71 -24.69 10.62
C ASP A 234 -2.39 -24.79 11.40
N ASP A 235 -1.91 -23.67 11.93
CA ASP A 235 -0.61 -23.50 12.59
C ASP A 235 0.64 -23.84 11.74
N VAL A 236 0.88 -23.08 10.67
CA VAL A 236 2.25 -22.93 10.14
C VAL A 236 2.91 -21.75 10.83
N THR A 237 3.61 -22.01 11.94
CA THR A 237 4.59 -21.06 12.48
C THR A 237 5.90 -21.22 11.71
N PHE A 238 6.26 -20.23 10.90
CA PHE A 238 7.64 -20.10 10.43
C PHE A 238 8.50 -19.59 11.60
N GLY A 239 8.97 -20.52 12.44
CA GLY A 239 10.07 -20.28 13.36
C GLY A 239 11.38 -20.23 12.57
N GLY A 240 11.63 -19.12 11.90
CA GLY A 240 12.85 -18.91 11.13
C GLY A 240 13.24 -17.44 11.19
N GLU A 241 14.38 -17.16 11.81
CA GLU A 241 15.09 -15.90 11.72
C GLU A 241 15.21 -15.54 10.22
N HIS A 242 14.43 -14.57 9.75
CA HIS A 242 14.47 -14.10 8.36
C HIS A 242 15.80 -13.36 8.14
N THR A 243 16.87 -14.11 7.92
CA THR A 243 18.16 -13.63 7.38
C THR A 243 18.10 -13.49 5.85
N GLY A 244 16.90 -13.32 5.29
CA GLY A 244 16.70 -12.88 3.93
C GLY A 244 16.82 -11.36 3.89
N LYS A 245 17.84 -10.86 3.20
CA LYS A 245 18.05 -9.42 2.93
C LYS A 245 16.71 -8.78 2.54
N ALA A 246 16.20 -7.88 3.38
CA ALA A 246 14.94 -7.19 3.11
C ALA A 246 15.02 -6.49 1.74
N GLY A 247 13.98 -6.61 0.92
CA GLY A 247 13.90 -6.05 -0.44
C GLY A 247 13.73 -4.53 -0.49
N TYR A 248 14.14 -3.82 0.57
CA TYR A 248 14.01 -2.38 0.75
C TYR A 248 15.24 -1.84 1.51
N SER A 249 15.46 -0.53 1.42
CA SER A 249 16.51 0.19 2.16
C SER A 249 15.91 1.40 2.87
N TYR A 250 16.70 2.10 3.70
CA TYR A 250 16.26 3.31 4.40
C TYR A 250 17.05 4.54 3.94
N THR A 251 16.38 5.69 3.99
CA THR A 251 16.98 7.02 3.77
C THR A 251 16.68 7.88 4.98
N VAL A 252 17.70 8.55 5.51
CA VAL A 252 17.64 9.45 6.66
C VAL A 252 17.80 10.88 6.18
N TYR A 253 16.91 11.74 6.65
CA TYR A 253 16.90 13.18 6.38
C TYR A 253 17.13 13.95 7.68
N ARG A 254 17.82 15.08 7.57
CA ARG A 254 17.91 16.09 8.62
C ARG A 254 17.40 17.42 8.07
N ASP A 255 16.38 17.98 8.70
CA ASP A 255 15.70 19.21 8.28
C ASP A 255 15.29 19.18 6.78
N GLY A 256 14.81 18.02 6.33
CA GLY A 256 14.40 17.78 4.95
C GLY A 256 15.53 17.52 3.94
N LEU A 257 16.80 17.57 4.35
CA LEU A 257 17.95 17.23 3.49
C LEU A 257 18.41 15.79 3.75
N GLU A 258 18.60 15.00 2.70
CA GLU A 258 19.17 13.65 2.80
C GLU A 258 20.58 13.71 3.42
N VAL A 259 20.79 13.00 4.52
CA VAL A 259 22.09 12.84 5.19
C VAL A 259 22.67 11.44 5.04
N ALA A 260 21.83 10.44 4.79
CA ALA A 260 22.24 9.08 4.46
C ALA A 260 21.16 8.35 3.66
N GLY A 261 21.56 7.49 2.72
CA GLY A 261 20.65 6.73 1.88
C GLY A 261 21.10 5.28 1.70
N SER A 262 20.22 4.44 1.14
CA SER A 262 20.47 3.02 0.86
C SER A 262 20.91 2.20 2.09
N LEU A 263 20.48 2.60 3.29
CA LEU A 263 20.83 1.90 4.53
C LEU A 263 20.08 0.58 4.63
N THR A 264 20.75 -0.47 5.09
CA THR A 264 20.09 -1.75 5.43
C THR A 264 19.99 -1.97 6.93
N ALA A 265 20.75 -1.21 7.72
CA ALA A 265 20.69 -1.21 9.17
C ALA A 265 19.49 -0.38 9.65
N THR A 266 18.91 -0.75 10.79
CA THR A 266 17.84 0.01 11.46
C THR A 266 18.38 0.98 12.51
N THR A 267 19.60 1.46 12.28
CA THR A 267 20.31 2.39 13.15
C THR A 267 21.15 3.33 12.31
N TYR A 268 21.18 4.59 12.68
CA TYR A 268 22.02 5.62 12.06
C TYR A 268 22.73 6.43 13.15
N ILE A 269 24.00 6.74 12.93
CA ILE A 269 24.83 7.51 13.86
C ILE A 269 25.43 8.69 13.10
N GLU A 270 25.29 9.88 13.67
CA GLU A 270 25.93 11.09 13.18
C GLU A 270 26.67 11.79 14.32
N GLU A 271 27.86 12.29 14.06
CA GLU A 271 28.73 12.89 15.08
C GLU A 271 28.86 14.40 14.84
N ASN A 272 29.16 15.16 15.90
CA ASN A 272 29.42 16.61 15.84
C ASN A 272 28.24 17.46 15.32
N VAL A 273 27.00 17.02 15.58
CA VAL A 273 25.79 17.78 15.24
C VAL A 273 25.57 18.89 16.28
N THR A 274 25.30 20.11 15.82
CA THR A 274 25.08 21.27 16.70
C THR A 274 23.70 21.86 16.52
N GLY A 275 22.99 22.12 17.61
CA GLY A 275 21.65 22.71 17.53
C GLY A 275 20.55 21.66 17.40
N SER A 276 19.31 22.13 17.45
CA SER A 276 18.12 21.28 17.37
C SER A 276 17.77 21.00 15.92
N HIS A 277 17.48 19.74 15.61
CA HIS A 277 17.22 19.26 14.25
C HIS A 277 16.08 18.25 14.23
N GLU A 278 15.30 18.28 13.16
CA GLU A 278 14.32 17.23 12.87
C GLU A 278 14.99 16.15 12.01
N TYR A 279 14.93 14.90 12.49
CA TYR A 279 15.39 13.74 11.74
C TYR A 279 14.21 12.94 11.26
N CYS A 280 14.19 12.61 9.96
CA CYS A 280 13.15 11.79 9.36
C CYS A 280 13.75 10.54 8.72
N VAL A 281 13.03 9.42 8.76
CA VAL A 281 13.42 8.17 8.12
C VAL A 281 12.32 7.71 7.17
N GLU A 282 12.73 7.38 5.95
CA GLU A 282 11.90 6.88 4.86
C GLU A 282 12.37 5.47 4.47
N VAL A 283 11.43 4.64 4.03
CA VAL A 283 11.72 3.32 3.47
C VAL A 283 11.66 3.39 1.96
N GLN A 284 12.74 2.99 1.31
CA GLN A 284 12.87 2.84 -0.12
C GLN A 284 12.55 1.40 -0.52
N TYR A 285 11.37 1.20 -1.11
CA TYR A 285 10.98 -0.06 -1.74
C TYR A 285 11.31 -0.02 -3.24
N ALA A 286 11.38 -1.19 -3.87
CA ALA A 286 11.50 -1.28 -5.33
C ALA A 286 10.34 -0.59 -6.08
N ALA A 287 9.16 -0.50 -5.44
CA ALA A 287 7.94 0.03 -6.02
C ALA A 287 7.63 1.50 -5.64
N GLY A 288 8.46 2.14 -4.81
CA GLY A 288 8.23 3.51 -4.34
C GLY A 288 8.79 3.76 -2.95
N THR A 289 8.43 4.89 -2.34
CA THR A 289 8.86 5.25 -1.00
C THR A 289 7.71 5.34 -0.01
N SER A 290 7.98 5.05 1.26
CA SER A 290 7.00 5.24 2.34
C SER A 290 6.80 6.73 2.67
N PRO A 291 5.74 7.09 3.40
CA PRO A 291 5.76 8.29 4.22
C PRO A 291 7.01 8.33 5.14
N GLN A 292 7.41 9.54 5.52
CA GLN A 292 8.50 9.73 6.48
C GLN A 292 7.98 9.65 7.91
N GLU A 293 8.74 9.01 8.79
CA GLU A 293 8.57 9.14 10.24
C GLU A 293 9.64 10.06 10.78
N CYS A 294 9.27 10.98 11.67
CA CYS A 294 10.16 12.05 12.09
C CYS A 294 10.29 12.14 13.63
N VAL A 295 11.45 12.55 14.10
CA VAL A 295 11.76 12.86 15.50
C VAL A 295 12.61 14.12 15.59
N THR A 296 12.24 15.06 16.45
CA THR A 296 13.06 16.24 16.73
C THR A 296 14.05 15.95 17.85
N LEU A 297 15.34 16.13 17.56
CA LEU A 297 16.42 16.00 18.53
C LEU A 297 17.02 17.37 18.80
N SER A 298 16.95 17.79 20.05
CA SER A 298 17.71 18.95 20.52
C SER A 298 19.01 18.46 21.17
N PRO A 299 20.10 19.25 21.13
CA PRO A 299 21.25 18.99 21.96
C PRO A 299 20.68 18.91 23.36
N GLY A 300 20.94 17.79 24.04
CA GLY A 300 20.67 17.77 25.47
C GLY A 300 21.29 19.04 26.04
N SER A 301 20.48 19.91 26.67
CA SER A 301 21.02 20.75 27.72
C SER A 301 21.92 19.84 28.54
N VAL A 302 23.13 20.29 28.89
CA VAL A 302 24.07 19.51 29.70
C VAL A 302 23.40 19.17 31.04
N GLU A 303 22.59 18.12 31.02
CA GLU A 303 21.72 17.60 32.05
C GLU A 303 21.43 16.14 31.67
N SER A 304 22.51 15.37 31.56
CA SER A 304 22.54 14.22 32.46
C SER A 304 22.57 14.77 33.90
N ILE A 305 21.45 15.27 34.43
CA ILE A 305 21.26 15.14 35.86
C ILE A 305 20.98 13.67 36.04
N PHE A 306 22.07 12.91 36.21
CA PHE A 306 22.04 11.77 37.09
C PHE A 306 21.52 12.35 38.41
N VAL A 307 20.20 12.35 38.63
CA VAL A 307 19.69 12.44 39.98
C VAL A 307 20.09 11.07 40.53
N PRO A 308 21.17 10.96 41.33
CA PRO A 308 21.53 9.67 41.89
C PRO A 308 20.27 9.13 42.55
N LYS A 309 19.82 7.95 42.10
CA LYS A 309 18.74 7.24 42.79
C LYS A 309 19.15 7.19 44.26
N PRO A 310 18.29 7.57 45.22
CA PRO A 310 18.66 7.63 46.62
C PRO A 310 18.76 6.22 47.26
N TYR A 311 19.03 5.22 46.42
CA TYR A 311 19.15 3.82 46.75
C TYR A 311 20.07 3.11 45.76
N THR A 312 20.64 2.00 46.21
CA THR A 312 21.34 1.01 45.38
C THR A 312 20.44 -0.21 45.25
N LEU A 313 20.43 -0.81 44.06
CA LEU A 313 19.76 -2.07 43.79
C LEU A 313 20.76 -2.95 43.04
N THR A 314 21.07 -4.11 43.60
CA THR A 314 22.03 -5.06 43.04
C THR A 314 21.49 -6.48 43.11
N ILE A 315 21.85 -7.28 42.13
CA ILE A 315 21.57 -8.72 42.13
C ILE A 315 22.90 -9.43 42.27
N VAL A 316 23.05 -10.20 43.35
CA VAL A 316 24.27 -10.99 43.61
C VAL A 316 23.86 -12.45 43.71
N GLY A 317 24.22 -13.25 42.70
CA GLY A 317 23.67 -14.60 42.56
C GLY A 317 22.16 -14.54 42.36
N ASN A 318 21.40 -15.20 43.25
CA ASN A 318 19.95 -15.18 43.29
C ASN A 318 19.39 -14.19 44.34
N ALA A 319 20.23 -13.40 45.00
CA ALA A 319 19.80 -12.43 46.00
C ALA A 319 19.53 -11.05 45.37
N ILE A 320 18.36 -10.48 45.65
CA ILE A 320 18.04 -9.08 45.38
C ILE A 320 18.45 -8.27 46.62
N ILE A 321 19.37 -7.33 46.45
CA ILE A 321 19.89 -6.47 47.52
C ILE A 321 19.53 -5.02 47.20
N VAL A 322 18.78 -4.39 48.08
CA VAL A 322 18.35 -2.99 47.96
C VAL A 322 18.85 -2.23 49.19
N ALA A 323 19.62 -1.16 49.02
CA ALA A 323 20.01 -0.29 50.13
C ALA A 323 19.58 1.15 49.87
N CYS A 324 18.91 1.82 50.82
CA CYS A 324 18.32 3.15 50.67
C CYS A 324 18.28 3.87 52.01
N GLN A 325 18.17 5.21 52.06
CA GLN A 325 17.87 5.92 53.32
C GLN A 325 16.35 6.02 53.54
N GLY A 326 15.70 4.86 53.65
CA GLY A 326 14.24 4.75 53.70
C GLY A 326 13.76 3.33 53.90
N GLU A 327 12.62 2.98 53.31
CA GLU A 327 12.05 1.63 53.36
C GLU A 327 12.05 1.01 51.96
N ALA A 328 12.46 -0.26 51.85
CA ALA A 328 12.34 -1.02 50.61
C ALA A 328 11.45 -2.25 50.83
N MET A 329 10.71 -2.63 49.79
CA MET A 329 9.78 -3.75 49.78
C MET A 329 9.89 -4.49 48.47
N ILE A 330 9.93 -5.82 48.52
CA ILE A 330 10.01 -6.69 47.35
C ILE A 330 8.70 -7.47 47.24
N TYR A 331 8.15 -7.54 46.03
CA TYR A 331 6.89 -8.20 45.70
C TYR A 331 7.10 -9.23 44.59
N ASP A 332 6.36 -10.34 44.64
CA ASP A 332 6.17 -11.16 43.44
C ASP A 332 5.20 -10.47 42.47
N MET A 333 5.14 -10.96 41.22
CA MET A 333 4.26 -10.41 40.20
C MET A 333 2.76 -10.64 40.46
N ASN A 334 2.40 -11.42 41.49
CA ASN A 334 1.02 -11.54 41.95
C ASN A 334 0.67 -10.49 43.03
N GLY A 335 1.61 -9.57 43.33
CA GLY A 335 1.43 -8.48 44.28
C GLY A 335 1.63 -8.89 45.74
N ARG A 336 2.09 -10.10 46.04
CA ARG A 336 2.39 -10.52 47.41
C ARG A 336 3.75 -9.98 47.83
N ARG A 337 3.79 -9.29 48.98
CA ARG A 337 5.04 -8.79 49.58
C ARG A 337 5.87 -9.95 50.12
N LEU A 338 7.10 -10.09 49.64
CA LEU A 338 8.04 -11.16 49.96
C LEU A 338 9.04 -10.76 51.03
N ALA A 339 9.52 -9.51 50.97
CA ALA A 339 10.48 -8.95 51.92
C ALA A 339 10.23 -7.45 52.09
N ALA A 340 10.52 -6.92 53.27
CA ALA A 340 10.47 -5.50 53.57
C ALA A 340 11.38 -5.20 54.75
N ASP A 341 12.19 -4.15 54.63
CA ASP A 341 13.05 -3.68 55.71
C ASP A 341 13.41 -2.21 55.49
N ARG A 342 13.92 -1.58 56.55
CA ARG A 342 14.51 -0.25 56.48
C ARG A 342 15.99 -0.36 56.20
N GLU A 343 16.50 0.65 55.51
CA GLU A 343 17.91 0.80 55.15
C GLU A 343 18.46 -0.23 54.15
N VAL A 344 18.35 -1.52 54.43
CA VAL A 344 18.81 -2.59 53.53
C VAL A 344 17.85 -3.77 53.52
N VAL A 345 17.41 -4.20 52.33
CA VAL A 345 16.66 -5.43 52.11
C VAL A 345 17.50 -6.40 51.30
N VAL A 346 17.62 -7.64 51.80
CA VAL A 346 18.20 -8.76 51.05
C VAL A 346 17.14 -9.84 50.93
N TYR A 347 16.86 -10.27 49.71
CA TYR A 347 15.90 -11.34 49.45
C TYR A 347 16.48 -12.39 48.51
N GLU A 348 16.61 -13.61 49.01
CA GLU A 348 16.97 -14.79 48.21
C GLU A 348 15.78 -15.17 47.32
N ALA A 349 15.85 -14.75 46.06
CA ALA A 349 14.82 -14.96 45.07
C ALA A 349 14.99 -16.30 44.35
N GLN A 350 13.89 -16.79 43.79
CA GLN A 350 13.93 -17.84 42.76
C GLN A 350 14.08 -17.17 41.39
N THR A 351 14.42 -17.94 40.35
CA THR A 351 14.40 -17.43 38.97
C THR A 351 13.01 -16.88 38.65
N GLY A 352 12.94 -15.62 38.23
CA GLY A 352 11.66 -14.95 38.05
C GLY A 352 11.76 -13.43 38.01
N ILE A 353 10.59 -12.79 37.96
CA ILE A 353 10.45 -11.34 37.92
C ILE A 353 9.85 -10.87 39.24
N TYR A 354 10.38 -9.76 39.76
CA TYR A 354 9.98 -9.14 41.02
C TYR A 354 9.80 -7.64 40.83
N ALA A 355 8.90 -7.06 41.63
CA ALA A 355 8.76 -5.61 41.76
C ALA A 355 9.39 -5.17 43.08
N VAL A 356 10.25 -4.15 43.03
CA VAL A 356 10.89 -3.55 44.20
C VAL A 356 10.35 -2.15 44.36
N MET A 357 9.64 -1.89 45.46
CA MET A 357 9.19 -0.57 45.84
C MET A 357 10.14 0.02 46.88
N ILE A 358 10.68 1.20 46.61
CA ILE A 358 11.58 1.92 47.52
C ILE A 358 10.93 3.25 47.89
N VAL A 359 10.89 3.60 49.17
CA VAL A 359 10.34 4.85 49.67
C VAL A 359 11.44 5.61 50.40
N VAL A 360 11.88 6.74 49.84
CA VAL A 360 12.88 7.64 50.44
C VAL A 360 12.30 9.05 50.49
N ASP A 361 12.36 9.70 51.65
CA ASP A 361 11.84 11.07 51.88
C ASP A 361 10.39 11.28 51.40
N GLY A 362 9.53 10.27 51.61
CA GLY A 362 8.12 10.31 51.21
C GLY A 362 7.87 10.15 49.69
N LYS A 363 8.91 9.93 48.89
CA LYS A 363 8.80 9.61 47.45
C LYS A 363 8.94 8.11 47.24
N SER A 364 8.03 7.55 46.44
CA SER A 364 8.06 6.13 46.06
C SER A 364 8.70 5.93 44.70
N TYR A 365 9.56 4.92 44.60
CA TYR A 365 10.21 4.43 43.39
C TYR A 365 9.84 2.96 43.19
N VAL A 366 9.67 2.53 41.95
CA VAL A 366 9.36 1.13 41.62
C VAL A 366 10.31 0.63 40.55
N GLU A 367 11.00 -0.47 40.85
CA GLU A 367 11.95 -1.12 39.95
C GLU A 367 11.46 -2.53 39.62
N LYS A 368 11.61 -2.95 38.37
CA LYS A 368 11.34 -4.32 37.93
C LYS A 368 12.67 -5.07 37.83
N VAL A 369 12.79 -6.17 38.57
CA VAL A 369 14.03 -6.95 38.68
C VAL A 369 13.78 -8.35 38.14
N ALA A 370 14.68 -8.82 37.28
CA ALA A 370 14.69 -10.21 36.81
C ALA A 370 15.89 -10.94 37.42
N VAL A 371 15.61 -12.01 38.17
CA VAL A 371 16.63 -12.91 38.72
C VAL A 371 16.70 -14.11 37.79
N LYS A 372 17.90 -14.43 37.30
CA LYS A 372 18.15 -15.52 36.36
C LYS A 372 18.55 -16.79 37.08
#